data_AF-A0A087T1A5-F1
#
_entry.id   AF-A0A087T1A5-F1
#
_cell.length_a   1.000
_cell.length_b   1.000
_cell.length_c   1.000
_cell.angle_alpha   90.00
_cell.angle_beta   90.00
_cell.angle_gamma   90.00
#
_symmetry.space_group_name_H-M   'P 1'
#
loop_
_entity.id
_entity.type
_entity.pdbx_description
1 polymer ?
#
loop_
_entity_poly.entity_id
_entity_poly.type
_entity_poly.pdbx_seq_one_letter_code
_entity_poly.pdbx_strand_id
1 'polypeptide(L)' 'MRFKPPPPNSSIGWRVEFRSMEVQMTEFENAAYVVFIVLLTRVILTFQLNFLIPVSKVDDNLSKAQ' A
#
# COMPACT_ATOMS: atom_id res chain seq x y z
N MET A 1 6.12 -3.43 -0.98
CA MET A 1 5.57 -3.27 0.40
C MET A 1 6.69 -3.41 1.41
N ARG A 2 6.62 -2.73 2.56
CA ARG A 2 7.54 -2.96 3.69
C ARG A 2 6.77 -3.01 4.99
N PHE A 3 6.95 -4.08 5.76
CA PHE A 3 6.43 -4.18 7.12
C PHE A 3 7.40 -3.51 8.10
N LYS A 4 6.89 -2.61 8.94
CA LYS A 4 7.69 -1.80 9.86
C LYS A 4 7.25 -2.08 11.30
N PRO A 5 8.16 -2.61 12.14
CA PRO A 5 7.85 -2.81 13.55
C PRO A 5 7.65 -1.47 14.29
N PRO A 6 6.95 -1.50 15.43
CA PRO A 6 6.89 -0.35 16.33
C PRO A 6 8.31 0.00 16.82
N PRO A 7 8.69 1.29 16.85
CA PRO A 7 9.97 1.70 17.43
C PRO A 7 9.99 1.42 18.94
N PRO A 8 11.16 1.09 19.53
CA PRO A 8 11.29 1.01 20.98
C PRO A 8 10.86 2.32 21.65
N ASN A 9 10.20 2.23 22.80
CA ASN A 9 9.74 3.38 23.60
C ASN A 9 8.83 4.36 22.85
N SER A 10 8.06 3.90 21.87
CA SER A 10 7.09 4.71 21.12
C SER A 10 5.67 4.16 21.28
N SER A 11 4.67 5.04 21.26
CA SER A 11 3.25 4.66 21.19
C SER A 11 2.80 4.24 19.78
N ILE A 12 3.67 4.37 18.77
CA ILE A 12 3.37 4.05 17.37
C ILE A 12 3.32 2.52 17.19
N GLY A 13 2.24 2.00 16.60
CA GLY A 13 2.06 0.58 16.30
C GLY A 13 2.79 0.05 15.05
N TRP A 14 2.43 -1.16 14.65
CA TRP A 14 2.87 -1.79 13.40
C TRP A 14 2.41 -0.99 12.19
N ARG A 15 3.26 -0.89 11.18
CA ARG A 15 2.97 -0.11 9.97
C ARG A 15 3.34 -0.89 8.71
N VAL A 16 2.63 -0.58 7.65
CA VAL A 16 2.95 -1.06 6.30
C VAL A 16 3.24 0.16 5.43
N GLU A 17 4.29 0.07 4.63
CA GLU A 17 4.69 1.09 3.66
C GLU A 17 4.41 0.60 2.24
N PHE A 18 3.56 1.33 1.52
CA PHE A 18 3.29 1.13 0.09
C PHE A 18 4.36 1.85 -0.73
N ARG A 19 5.02 1.15 -1.67
CA ARG A 19 6.26 1.62 -2.32
C ARG A 19 6.24 1.60 -3.85
N SER A 20 5.15 1.13 -4.45
CA SER A 20 5.11 0.88 -5.89
C SER A 20 4.60 2.05 -6.72
N MET A 21 4.21 3.17 -6.09
CA MET A 21 3.70 4.34 -6.83
C MET A 21 4.85 5.17 -7.40
N GLU A 22 4.70 5.59 -8.65
CA GLU A 22 5.57 6.58 -9.28
C GLU A 22 5.14 8.01 -8.91
N VAL A 23 6.11 8.92 -8.86
CA VAL A 23 5.84 10.34 -8.62
C VAL A 23 5.22 10.97 -9.87
N GLN A 24 4.16 11.76 -9.67
CA GLN A 24 3.47 12.45 -10.75
C GLN A 24 3.97 13.90 -10.89
N MET A 25 3.67 14.54 -12.03
CA MET A 25 4.18 15.89 -12.33
C MET A 25 3.59 16.96 -11.41
N THR A 26 2.36 16.79 -10.97
CA THR A 26 1.66 17.79 -10.14
C THR A 26 1.45 17.33 -8.71
N GLU A 27 1.42 18.29 -7.79
CA GLU A 27 1.10 18.03 -6.38
C GLU A 27 -0.32 17.46 -6.22
N PHE A 28 -1.25 17.87 -7.08
CA PHE A 28 -2.62 17.37 -7.08
C PHE A 28 -2.70 15.88 -7.43
N GLU A 29 -2.01 15.43 -8.47
CA GLU A 29 -1.97 14.02 -8.86
C GLU A 29 -1.34 13.15 -7.76
N ASN A 30 -0.22 13.61 -7.18
CA ASN A 30 0.42 12.92 -6.06
C ASN A 30 -0.51 12.84 -4.84
N ALA A 31 -1.22 13.93 -4.50
CA ALA A 31 -2.20 13.94 -3.43
C ALA A 31 -3.37 13.00 -3.70
N ALA A 32 -3.86 12.93 -4.94
CA ALA A 32 -4.94 12.03 -5.34
C ALA A 32 -4.56 10.56 -5.12
N TYR A 33 -3.34 10.15 -5.50
CA TYR A 33 -2.85 8.79 -5.24
C TYR A 33 -2.68 8.47 -3.75
N VAL A 34 -2.19 9.42 -2.96
CA VAL A 34 -2.11 9.26 -1.50
C VAL A 34 -3.50 9.05 -0.89
N VAL A 35 -4.47 9.90 -1.25
CA VAL A 35 -5.85 9.79 -0.77
C VAL A 35 -6.48 8.47 -1.21
N PHE A 36 -6.24 8.04 -2.45
CA PHE A 36 -6.71 6.76 -2.94
C PHE A 36 -6.20 5.58 -2.09
N ILE A 37 -4.91 5.52 -1.78
CA ILE A 37 -4.35 4.46 -0.92
C ILE A 37 -4.93 4.51 0.51
N VAL A 38 -5.17 5.71 1.06
CA VAL A 38 -5.82 5.86 2.37
C VAL A 38 -7.25 5.31 2.34
N LEU A 39 -8.04 5.63 1.31
CA LEU A 39 -9.40 5.12 1.17
C LEU A 39 -9.43 3.60 0.92
N LEU A 40 -8.55 3.10 0.05
CA LEU A 40 -8.41 1.69 -0.23
C LEU A 40 -8.10 0.89 1.05
N THR A 41 -7.11 1.33 1.83
CA THR A 41 -6.76 0.66 3.10
C THR A 41 -7.91 0.69 4.12
N ARG A 42 -8.67 1.79 4.19
CA ARG A 42 -9.89 1.86 5.01
C ARG A 42 -10.94 0.86 4.57
N VAL A 43 -11.18 0.72 3.26
CA VAL A 43 -12.13 -0.26 2.70
C VAL A 43 -11.70 -1.69 3.06
N ILE A 44 -10.42 -2.04 2.85
CA ILE A 44 -9.89 -3.37 3.16
C ILE A 44 -10.13 -3.72 4.63
N LEU A 45 -9.83 -2.80 5.56
CA LEU A 45 -9.97 -3.01 7.00
C LEU A 45 -11.43 -3.01 7.47
N THR A 46 -12.26 -2.11 6.93
CA THR A 46 -13.67 -1.96 7.33
C THR A 46 -14.48 -3.19 6.92
N PHE A 47 -14.27 -3.68 5.70
CA PHE A 47 -15.03 -4.80 5.13
C PHE A 47 -14.33 -6.15 5.29
N GLN A 48 -13.17 -6.20 5.96
CA GLN A 48 -12.38 -7.41 6.18
C GLN A 48 -12.15 -8.23 4.89
N LEU A 49 -11.81 -7.52 3.82
CA LEU A 49 -11.68 -8.12 2.50
C LEU A 49 -10.46 -9.05 2.41
N ASN A 50 -10.63 -10.19 1.73
CA ASN A 50 -9.58 -11.16 1.51
C ASN A 50 -9.04 -11.08 0.07
N PHE A 51 -7.78 -10.70 -0.08
CA PHE A 51 -7.06 -10.60 -1.36
C PHE A 51 -5.97 -11.66 -1.53
N LEU A 52 -6.02 -12.76 -0.78
CA LEU A 52 -5.03 -13.81 -0.89
C LEU A 52 -5.09 -14.44 -2.29
N ILE A 53 -3.97 -14.38 -2.98
CA ILE A 53 -3.69 -15.07 -4.23
C ILE A 53 -2.30 -15.69 -4.16
N PRO A 54 -1.99 -16.72 -4.97
CA PRO A 54 -0.64 -17.24 -5.08
C PRO A 54 0.38 -16.14 -5.43
N VAL A 55 1.54 -16.15 -4.78
CA VAL A 55 2.59 -15.14 -5.02
C VAL A 55 3.07 -15.12 -6.47
N SER A 56 3.06 -16.27 -7.16
CA SER A 56 3.38 -16.36 -8.58
C SER A 56 2.49 -15.47 -9.46
N LYS A 57 1.22 -15.29 -9.10
CA LYS A 57 0.32 -14.38 -9.82
C LYS A 57 0.64 -12.91 -9.54
N VAL A 58 1.24 -12.60 -8.38
CA VAL A 58 1.76 -11.26 -8.08
C VAL A 58 3.00 -10.99 -8.93
N ASP A 59 3.89 -11.96 -9.07
CA ASP A 59 5.09 -11.86 -9.91
C ASP A 59 4.73 -11.67 -11.40
N ASP A 60 3.75 -12.44 -11.91
CA ASP A 60 3.21 -12.27 -13.26
C ASP A 60 2.65 -10.86 -13.49
N ASN A 61 1.94 -10.31 -12.50
CA ASN A 61 1.40 -8.95 -12.59
C ASN A 61 2.50 -7.89 -12.56
N LEU A 62 3.57 -8.10 -11.79
CA LEU A 62 4.72 -7.21 -11.77
C LEU A 62 5.43 -7.18 -13.13
N SER A 63 5.62 -8.34 -13.77
CA SER A 63 6.20 -8.42 -15.11
C SER A 63 5.34 -7.73 -16.18
N LYS A 64 4.01 -7.77 -16.05
CA LYS A 64 3.08 -7.12 -17.00
C LYS A 64 2.99 -5.61 -16.81
N ALA A 65 3.33 -5.10 -15.63
CA ALA A 65 3.25 -3.68 -15.28
C ALA A 65 4.55 -2.91 -15.58
N GLN A 66 5.59 -3.60 -16.07
CA GLN A 66 6.82 -3.00 -16.61
C GLN A 66 6.64 -2.60 -18.07
#